data_AF-A0A810L732-F1
#
_entry.id   AF-A0A810L732-F1
#
_cell.length_a   1.000
_cell.length_b   1.000
_cell.length_c   1.000
_cell.angle_alpha   90.00
_cell.angle_beta   90.00
_cell.angle_gamma   90.00
#
_symmetry.space_group_name_H-M   'P 1'
#
loop_
_entity.id
_entity.type
_entity.pdbx_description
1 polymer ?
#
loop_
_entity_poly.entity_id
_entity_poly.type
_entity_poly.pdbx_seq_one_letter_code
_entity_poly.pdbx_strand_id
1 'polypeptide(L)'
;MSAMPPNDPEPAATPQATPESGLTQLPGRGLSRWLLVRGLPRDPQATAHLTAMLVAAVSTVLLVRGGLALAGYPQVGGGGLHIAHVLWGGLLMIVGLVLLLSFVGPVIRPLASVLAGIGIGLFIDEVGKFVTSDNDYFYRPATAIMYVLVVVLVLLVHALHGRRPHHPSEHLAAAVDQAVAGVVGGFTPRRRAAAGRQLHRAGRAPGRAEARALIGAVPDDPVELFDPLRFVDPHRLLARLRLWARREVHGQGRIAQALPTITVAVLLAQIAYSGAQFGVRLVGRLDGPAGAVWRGAPGPIPLVLGLASTVTCLVLVIGGWRLLRHDRLRGFTWFHRSLLVNLLFTRVFEFDVTQFVATVSVLVDVLMLVVVGAELGRLNRLADAAEAQAAIDEEPGTGRPAAGDESGSGPEHAAAGGESGSVGEHAAAGDEEPPAAGSNS
;
A
#
# COMPACT_ATOMS: atom_id res chain seq x y z
N MET A 1 48.24 -74.95 8.91
CA MET A 1 46.90 -74.71 8.35
C MET A 1 46.02 -74.22 9.48
N SER A 2 45.38 -73.06 9.29
CA SER A 2 44.36 -72.41 10.13
C SER A 2 44.71 -71.99 11.57
N ALA A 3 44.86 -70.68 11.75
CA ALA A 3 44.41 -69.98 12.96
C ALA A 3 43.65 -68.71 12.54
N MET A 4 42.45 -68.58 13.09
CA MET A 4 41.40 -67.57 12.88
C MET A 4 41.86 -66.14 13.24
N PRO A 5 41.49 -65.09 12.49
CA PRO A 5 41.58 -63.72 12.98
C PRO A 5 40.23 -63.20 13.54
N PRO A 6 40.24 -62.14 14.36
CA PRO A 6 39.11 -61.72 15.20
C PRO A 6 38.17 -60.70 14.54
N ASN A 7 36.99 -60.57 15.16
CA ASN A 7 35.88 -59.65 14.91
C ASN A 7 36.26 -58.26 14.36
N ASP A 8 35.61 -57.88 13.26
CA ASP A 8 35.38 -56.48 12.88
C ASP A 8 34.00 -56.02 13.38
N PRO A 9 33.85 -54.79 13.92
CA PRO A 9 32.55 -54.25 14.31
C PRO A 9 31.78 -53.70 13.10
N GLU A 10 30.46 -53.90 13.10
CA GLU A 10 29.51 -53.34 12.14
C GLU A 10 29.67 -51.81 11.98
N PRO A 11 29.52 -51.26 10.76
CA PRO A 11 29.40 -49.81 10.60
C PRO A 11 28.08 -49.34 11.21
N ALA A 12 28.19 -48.45 12.20
CA ALA A 12 27.08 -47.80 12.87
C ALA A 12 26.06 -47.26 11.86
N ALA A 13 24.81 -47.69 12.03
CA ALA A 13 23.66 -47.13 11.33
C ALA A 13 23.66 -45.61 11.48
N THR A 14 23.63 -44.91 10.34
CA THR A 14 23.35 -43.48 10.28
C THR A 14 21.97 -43.24 10.94
N PRO A 15 21.83 -42.26 11.86
CA PRO A 15 20.52 -41.96 12.40
C PRO A 15 19.65 -41.45 11.25
N GLN A 16 18.59 -42.19 10.94
CA GLN A 16 17.52 -41.71 10.07
C GLN A 16 17.02 -40.38 10.66
N ALA A 17 17.26 -39.30 9.94
CA ALA A 17 16.69 -38.00 10.26
C ALA A 17 15.16 -38.16 10.20
N THR A 18 14.54 -38.22 11.37
CA THR A 18 13.08 -38.17 11.48
C THR A 18 12.60 -36.86 10.83
N PRO A 19 11.59 -36.90 9.94
CA PRO A 19 11.11 -35.71 9.24
C PRO A 19 10.40 -34.70 10.16
N GLU A 20 10.29 -34.98 11.45
CA GLU A 20 9.59 -34.14 12.43
C GLU A 20 10.42 -32.96 12.95
N SER A 21 11.74 -32.89 12.71
CA SER A 21 12.60 -31.88 13.37
C SER A 21 12.53 -30.47 12.76
N GLY A 22 12.07 -30.31 11.50
CA GLY A 22 12.08 -29.02 10.80
C GLY A 22 10.85 -28.12 11.04
N LEU A 23 9.68 -28.71 11.34
CA LEU A 23 8.42 -27.96 11.48
C LEU A 23 8.19 -27.42 12.90
N THR A 24 8.89 -27.97 13.89
CA THR A 24 8.74 -27.66 15.32
C THR A 24 9.46 -26.37 15.72
N GLN A 25 10.36 -25.85 14.86
CA GLN A 25 11.13 -24.62 15.08
C GLN A 25 10.65 -23.42 14.25
N LEU A 26 9.37 -23.36 13.83
CA LEU A 26 8.82 -22.19 13.14
C LEU A 26 8.39 -21.10 14.15
N PRO A 27 9.13 -19.99 14.33
CA PRO A 27 8.66 -18.87 15.13
C PRO A 27 7.46 -18.18 14.44
N GLY A 28 6.31 -18.19 15.10
CA GLY A 28 5.11 -17.48 14.64
C GLY A 28 3.88 -17.79 15.49
N ARG A 29 3.08 -16.77 15.83
CA ARG A 29 1.82 -16.95 16.59
C ARG A 29 0.67 -17.36 15.67
N GLY A 30 -0.03 -18.43 16.05
CA GLY A 30 -1.37 -18.83 15.61
C GLY A 30 -1.53 -19.06 14.10
N LEU A 31 -1.97 -18.03 13.37
CA LEU A 31 -2.40 -18.14 11.97
C LEU A 31 -1.23 -18.27 10.98
N SER A 32 -0.10 -17.57 11.19
CA SER A 32 1.05 -17.68 10.26
C SER A 32 1.67 -19.07 10.34
N ARG A 33 1.84 -19.59 11.55
CA ARG A 33 2.27 -20.97 11.79
C ARG A 33 1.28 -21.97 11.19
N TRP A 34 -0.02 -21.75 11.37
CA TRP A 34 -1.05 -22.62 10.80
C TRP A 34 -1.04 -22.65 9.26
N LEU A 35 -0.87 -21.49 8.60
CA LEU A 35 -0.75 -21.41 7.14
C LEU A 35 0.51 -22.10 6.64
N LEU A 36 1.65 -21.85 7.29
CA LEU A 36 2.95 -22.43 6.93
C LEU A 36 2.97 -23.95 7.11
N VAL A 37 2.38 -24.47 8.19
CA VAL A 37 2.26 -25.92 8.43
C VAL A 37 1.42 -26.60 7.34
N ARG A 38 0.47 -25.88 6.73
CA ARG A 38 -0.33 -26.38 5.60
C ARG A 38 0.27 -26.10 4.22
N GLY A 39 1.51 -25.60 4.16
CA GLY A 39 2.18 -25.31 2.90
C GLY A 39 1.58 -24.12 2.14
N LEU A 40 0.99 -23.15 2.84
CA LEU A 40 0.42 -21.92 2.26
C LEU A 40 1.31 -20.70 2.55
N PRO A 41 2.50 -20.58 1.92
CA PRO A 41 3.33 -19.39 2.07
C PRO A 41 2.64 -18.18 1.45
N ARG A 42 2.62 -17.05 2.16
CA ARG A 42 2.13 -15.80 1.57
C ARG A 42 3.11 -15.29 0.53
N ASP A 43 2.61 -14.99 -0.66
CA ASP A 43 3.41 -14.38 -1.74
C ASP A 43 3.73 -12.91 -1.37
N PRO A 44 5.01 -12.51 -1.29
CA PRO A 44 5.40 -11.12 -1.06
C PRO A 44 4.86 -10.12 -2.10
N GLN A 45 4.45 -10.59 -3.30
CA GLN A 45 3.82 -9.79 -4.35
C GLN A 45 2.29 -9.83 -4.32
N ALA A 46 1.66 -10.63 -3.45
CA ALA A 46 0.21 -10.76 -3.38
C ALA A 46 -0.51 -9.41 -3.22
N THR A 47 0.04 -8.51 -2.39
CA THR A 47 -0.52 -7.16 -2.22
C THR A 47 -0.56 -6.39 -3.54
N ALA A 48 0.47 -6.52 -4.39
CA ALA A 48 0.51 -5.84 -5.69
C ALA A 48 -0.55 -6.41 -6.65
N HIS A 49 -0.68 -7.73 -6.73
CA HIS A 49 -1.71 -8.38 -7.55
C HIS A 49 -3.13 -8.03 -7.08
N LEU A 50 -3.41 -8.13 -5.78
CA LEU A 50 -4.72 -7.84 -5.22
C LEU A 50 -5.07 -6.35 -5.34
N THR A 51 -4.09 -5.44 -5.18
CA THR A 51 -4.31 -4.01 -5.39
C THR A 51 -4.57 -3.71 -6.87
N ALA A 52 -3.83 -4.33 -7.78
CA ALA A 52 -4.05 -4.15 -9.22
C ALA A 52 -5.42 -4.67 -9.66
N MET A 53 -5.85 -5.83 -9.14
CA MET A 53 -7.19 -6.37 -9.34
C MET A 53 -8.27 -5.39 -8.87
N LEU A 54 -8.13 -4.86 -7.65
CA LEU A 54 -9.07 -3.90 -7.09
C LEU A 54 -9.12 -2.59 -7.90
N VAL A 55 -7.95 -2.05 -8.27
CA VAL A 55 -7.85 -0.83 -9.07
C VAL A 55 -8.49 -1.04 -10.43
N ALA A 56 -8.21 -2.17 -11.10
CA ALA A 56 -8.84 -2.52 -12.36
C ALA A 56 -10.38 -2.62 -12.22
N ALA A 57 -10.88 -3.23 -11.13
CA ALA A 57 -12.31 -3.30 -10.86
C ALA A 57 -12.97 -1.93 -10.69
N VAL A 58 -12.42 -1.10 -9.81
CA VAL A 58 -12.95 0.26 -9.55
C VAL A 58 -12.84 1.13 -10.80
N SER A 59 -11.71 1.11 -11.49
CA SER A 59 -11.53 1.85 -12.75
C SER A 59 -12.53 1.40 -13.81
N THR A 60 -12.81 0.09 -13.91
CA THR A 60 -13.80 -0.43 -14.86
C THR A 60 -15.19 0.10 -14.55
N VAL A 61 -15.64 0.05 -13.29
CA VAL A 61 -16.95 0.62 -12.88
C VAL A 61 -17.03 2.11 -13.19
N LEU A 62 -15.98 2.88 -12.85
CA LEU A 62 -15.96 4.32 -13.09
C LEU A 62 -15.95 4.67 -14.58
N LEU A 63 -15.20 3.92 -15.40
CA LEU A 63 -15.14 4.14 -16.84
C LEU A 63 -16.45 3.77 -17.53
N VAL A 64 -17.07 2.65 -17.17
CA VAL A 64 -18.35 2.23 -17.74
C VAL A 64 -19.44 3.24 -17.36
N ARG A 65 -19.60 3.55 -16.07
CA ARG A 65 -20.60 4.52 -15.61
C ARG A 65 -20.35 5.94 -16.12
N GLY A 66 -19.09 6.39 -16.10
CA GLY A 66 -18.70 7.69 -16.64
C GLY A 66 -18.97 7.78 -18.14
N GLY A 67 -18.63 6.74 -18.89
CA GLY A 67 -18.91 6.64 -20.32
C GLY A 67 -20.42 6.67 -20.61
N LEU A 68 -21.23 5.91 -19.87
CA LEU A 68 -22.69 5.93 -19.99
C LEU A 68 -23.28 7.30 -19.64
N ALA A 69 -22.78 7.95 -18.59
CA ALA A 69 -23.23 9.28 -18.20
C ALA A 69 -22.92 10.33 -19.28
N LEU A 70 -21.73 10.27 -19.88
CA LEU A 70 -21.33 11.16 -20.99
C LEU A 70 -22.13 10.89 -22.27
N ALA A 71 -22.50 9.63 -22.52
CA ALA A 71 -23.31 9.23 -23.67
C ALA A 71 -24.82 9.46 -23.48
N GLY A 72 -25.26 9.90 -22.28
CA GLY A 72 -26.67 10.13 -21.98
C GLY A 72 -27.49 8.87 -21.69
N TYR A 73 -26.86 7.82 -21.17
CA TYR A 73 -27.45 6.49 -20.90
C TYR A 73 -28.16 5.89 -22.12
N PRO A 74 -27.45 5.70 -23.25
CA PRO A 74 -28.04 5.07 -24.42
C PRO A 74 -28.44 3.64 -24.06
N GLN A 75 -29.66 3.25 -24.40
CA GLN A 75 -30.10 1.86 -24.23
C GLN A 75 -29.34 0.99 -25.24
N VAL A 76 -28.35 0.23 -24.78
CA VAL A 76 -27.63 -0.74 -25.60
C VAL A 76 -28.41 -2.07 -25.60
N GLY A 77 -29.45 -2.10 -26.43
CA GLY A 77 -30.16 -3.31 -26.85
C GLY A 77 -31.66 -3.09 -27.04
N GLY A 78 -32.17 -3.45 -28.21
CA GLY A 78 -33.59 -3.50 -28.52
C GLY A 78 -34.00 -4.93 -28.88
N GLY A 79 -35.24 -5.32 -28.59
CA GLY A 79 -35.80 -6.60 -29.04
C GLY A 79 -35.54 -7.81 -28.15
N GLY A 80 -35.43 -7.65 -26.83
CA GLY A 80 -35.41 -8.76 -25.86
C GLY A 80 -34.05 -9.46 -25.66
N LEU A 81 -33.02 -9.15 -26.44
CA LEU A 81 -31.67 -9.68 -26.29
C LEU A 81 -30.72 -8.60 -25.75
N HIS A 82 -30.56 -8.52 -24.43
CA HIS A 82 -29.52 -7.71 -23.78
C HIS A 82 -28.40 -8.65 -23.32
N ILE A 83 -27.24 -8.60 -23.96
CA ILE A 83 -26.04 -9.27 -23.43
C ILE A 83 -25.51 -8.39 -22.30
N ALA A 84 -25.88 -8.74 -21.07
CA ALA A 84 -25.46 -8.00 -19.90
C ALA A 84 -23.93 -8.03 -19.76
N HIS A 85 -23.32 -6.91 -19.40
CA HIS A 85 -21.87 -6.82 -19.20
C HIS A 85 -21.39 -7.76 -18.07
N VAL A 86 -22.32 -8.21 -17.21
CA VAL A 86 -22.10 -9.28 -16.22
C VAL A 86 -21.57 -10.58 -16.84
N LEU A 87 -21.98 -10.94 -18.06
CA LEU A 87 -21.52 -12.16 -18.74
C LEU A 87 -20.06 -12.01 -19.16
N TRP A 88 -19.70 -10.86 -19.73
CA TRP A 88 -18.32 -10.50 -20.04
C TRP A 88 -17.48 -10.41 -18.76
N GLY A 89 -18.06 -9.88 -17.68
CA GLY A 89 -17.47 -9.85 -16.36
C GLY A 89 -17.11 -11.25 -15.85
N GLY A 90 -18.08 -12.16 -15.88
CA GLY A 90 -17.91 -13.58 -15.56
C GLY A 90 -16.87 -14.26 -16.43
N LEU A 91 -16.91 -14.04 -17.74
CA LEU A 91 -15.95 -14.61 -18.70
C LEU A 91 -14.52 -14.16 -18.41
N LEU A 92 -14.29 -12.86 -18.16
CA LEU A 92 -12.95 -12.36 -17.83
C LEU A 92 -12.42 -12.91 -16.50
N MET A 93 -13.28 -13.08 -15.50
CA MET A 93 -12.92 -13.78 -14.25
C MET A 93 -12.54 -15.24 -14.51
N ILE A 94 -13.32 -15.96 -15.32
CA ILE A 94 -13.03 -17.35 -15.72
C ILE A 94 -11.70 -17.41 -16.47
N VAL A 95 -11.44 -16.52 -17.43
CA VAL A 95 -10.16 -16.45 -18.13
C VAL A 95 -9.02 -16.23 -17.14
N GLY A 96 -9.16 -15.31 -16.18
CA GLY A 96 -8.19 -15.11 -15.11
C GLY A 96 -7.90 -16.38 -14.30
N LEU A 97 -8.95 -17.14 -13.93
CA LEU A 97 -8.82 -18.42 -13.24
C LEU A 97 -8.14 -19.49 -14.11
N VAL A 98 -8.55 -19.62 -15.38
CA VAL A 98 -7.96 -20.55 -16.34
C VAL A 98 -6.46 -20.26 -16.49
N LEU A 99 -6.07 -18.99 -16.59
CA LEU A 99 -4.66 -18.60 -16.66
C LEU A 99 -3.89 -19.03 -15.40
N LEU A 100 -4.44 -18.80 -14.20
CA LEU A 100 -3.79 -19.20 -12.94
C LEU A 100 -3.70 -20.71 -12.73
N LEU A 101 -4.64 -21.48 -13.31
CA LEU A 101 -4.67 -22.94 -13.20
C LEU A 101 -3.88 -23.64 -14.31
N SER A 102 -3.72 -22.99 -15.47
CA SER A 102 -3.05 -23.58 -16.64
C SER A 102 -1.54 -23.40 -16.61
N PHE A 103 -1.05 -22.31 -15.99
CA PHE A 103 0.38 -21.96 -16.02
C PHE A 103 0.98 -21.99 -14.62
N VAL A 104 2.16 -22.61 -14.50
CA VAL A 104 2.94 -22.65 -13.26
C VAL A 104 3.86 -21.45 -13.17
N GLY A 105 4.00 -20.89 -11.96
CA GLY A 105 4.91 -19.79 -11.67
C GLY A 105 4.26 -18.39 -11.71
N PRO A 106 5.06 -17.34 -11.46
CA PRO A 106 4.53 -16.01 -11.16
C PRO A 106 4.17 -15.17 -12.39
N VAL A 107 4.60 -15.57 -13.60
CA VAL A 107 4.56 -14.72 -14.81
C VAL A 107 3.15 -14.30 -15.18
N ILE A 108 2.17 -15.19 -15.04
CA ILE A 108 0.79 -14.92 -15.47
C ILE A 108 -0.04 -14.20 -14.42
N ARG A 109 0.40 -14.18 -13.15
CA ARG A 109 -0.36 -13.60 -12.02
C ARG A 109 -0.71 -12.13 -12.22
N PRO A 110 0.19 -11.25 -12.72
CA PRO A 110 -0.16 -9.87 -13.03
C PRO A 110 -1.33 -9.77 -14.02
N LEU A 111 -1.25 -10.45 -15.16
CA LEU A 111 -2.30 -10.42 -16.19
C LEU A 111 -3.62 -11.00 -15.65
N ALA A 112 -3.57 -12.16 -15.00
CA ALA A 112 -4.74 -12.77 -14.41
C ALA A 112 -5.40 -11.86 -13.36
N SER A 113 -4.62 -11.15 -12.54
CA SER A 113 -5.15 -10.22 -11.55
C SER A 113 -5.87 -9.02 -12.19
N VAL A 114 -5.37 -8.49 -13.31
CA VAL A 114 -6.01 -7.40 -14.04
C VAL A 114 -7.28 -7.88 -14.73
N LEU A 115 -7.24 -9.02 -15.42
CA LEU A 115 -8.43 -9.60 -16.07
C LEU A 115 -9.52 -9.93 -15.07
N ALA A 116 -9.17 -10.56 -13.94
CA ALA A 116 -10.10 -10.81 -12.85
C ALA A 116 -10.67 -9.49 -12.30
N GLY A 117 -9.84 -8.45 -12.16
CA GLY A 117 -10.26 -7.12 -11.72
C GLY A 117 -11.27 -6.47 -12.67
N ILE A 118 -10.97 -6.42 -13.97
CA ILE A 118 -11.90 -5.93 -15.00
C ILE A 118 -13.21 -6.74 -14.95
N GLY A 119 -13.09 -8.06 -14.84
CA GLY A 119 -14.23 -8.97 -14.75
C GLY A 119 -15.13 -8.68 -13.54
N ILE A 120 -14.53 -8.50 -12.36
CA ILE A 120 -15.20 -8.08 -11.13
C ILE A 120 -15.88 -6.72 -11.33
N GLY A 121 -15.21 -5.74 -11.95
CA GLY A 121 -15.77 -4.42 -12.20
C GLY A 121 -17.02 -4.44 -13.09
N LEU A 122 -16.96 -5.15 -14.22
CA LEU A 122 -18.13 -5.32 -15.11
C LEU A 122 -19.27 -6.08 -14.44
N PHE A 123 -18.94 -7.08 -13.61
CA PHE A 123 -19.94 -7.85 -12.88
C PHE A 123 -20.68 -7.00 -11.84
N ILE A 124 -19.92 -6.21 -11.07
CA ILE A 124 -20.44 -5.37 -9.99
C ILE A 124 -21.31 -4.23 -10.54
N ASP A 125 -20.98 -3.68 -11.72
CA ASP A 125 -21.73 -2.56 -12.30
C ASP A 125 -23.20 -2.89 -12.59
N GLU A 126 -23.49 -4.17 -12.89
CA GLU A 126 -24.84 -4.69 -13.17
C GLU A 126 -25.57 -5.19 -11.91
N VAL A 127 -24.99 -5.08 -10.71
CA VAL A 127 -25.62 -5.57 -9.46
C VAL A 127 -27.00 -4.95 -9.24
N GLY A 128 -27.23 -3.69 -9.61
CA GLY A 128 -28.55 -3.06 -9.47
C GLY A 128 -29.66 -3.82 -10.21
N LYS A 129 -29.34 -4.30 -11.42
CA LYS A 129 -30.25 -5.06 -12.26
C LYS A 129 -30.59 -6.44 -11.68
N PHE A 130 -29.76 -7.03 -10.82
CA PHE A 130 -30.00 -8.39 -10.32
C PHE A 130 -30.44 -8.45 -8.86
N VAL A 131 -30.45 -7.31 -8.16
CA VAL A 131 -30.89 -7.23 -6.76
C VAL A 131 -32.42 -7.11 -6.64
N THR A 132 -33.09 -6.58 -7.66
CA THR A 132 -34.55 -6.45 -7.67
C THR A 132 -35.21 -7.56 -8.47
N SER A 133 -36.38 -8.02 -8.03
CA SER A 133 -37.20 -9.00 -8.77
C SER A 133 -37.56 -8.53 -10.18
N ASP A 134 -37.59 -7.21 -10.38
CA ASP A 134 -38.06 -6.55 -11.60
C ASP A 134 -36.92 -6.15 -12.55
N ASN A 135 -35.68 -6.51 -12.19
CA ASN A 135 -34.45 -6.16 -12.90
C ASN A 135 -34.24 -4.65 -13.14
N ASP A 136 -34.57 -3.82 -12.15
CA ASP A 136 -34.43 -2.36 -12.21
C ASP A 136 -32.96 -1.93 -12.18
N TYR A 137 -32.45 -1.45 -13.31
CA TYR A 137 -31.10 -0.91 -13.46
C TYR A 137 -30.82 0.30 -12.55
N PHE A 138 -31.87 1.03 -12.14
CA PHE A 138 -31.80 2.23 -11.31
C PHE A 138 -32.09 1.97 -9.83
N TYR A 139 -32.04 0.70 -9.38
CA TYR A 139 -32.18 0.36 -7.97
C TYR A 139 -31.15 1.14 -7.14
N ARG A 140 -31.61 2.19 -6.44
CA ARG A 140 -30.75 3.18 -5.77
C ARG A 140 -29.72 2.59 -4.81
N PRO A 141 -30.03 1.55 -4.01
CA PRO A 141 -29.05 0.93 -3.14
C PRO A 141 -27.92 0.21 -3.87
N ALA A 142 -27.99 0.02 -5.20
CA ALA A 142 -26.97 -0.67 -5.98
C ALA A 142 -25.59 -0.03 -5.80
N THR A 143 -25.46 1.30 -5.89
CA THR A 143 -24.18 2.01 -5.71
C THR A 143 -23.63 1.86 -4.30
N ALA A 144 -24.49 1.84 -3.29
CA ALA A 144 -24.08 1.57 -1.91
C ALA A 144 -23.57 0.12 -1.77
N ILE A 145 -24.26 -0.87 -2.36
CA ILE A 145 -23.84 -2.28 -2.35
C ILE A 145 -22.50 -2.46 -3.06
N MET A 146 -22.32 -1.86 -4.23
CA MET A 146 -21.05 -1.88 -4.97
C MET A 146 -19.92 -1.31 -4.11
N TYR A 147 -20.15 -0.15 -3.48
CA TYR A 147 -19.17 0.47 -2.60
C TYR A 147 -18.82 -0.42 -1.41
N VAL A 148 -19.82 -1.00 -0.73
CA VAL A 148 -19.60 -1.94 0.39
C VAL A 148 -18.76 -3.13 -0.06
N LEU A 149 -19.05 -3.72 -1.23
CA LEU A 149 -18.28 -4.84 -1.75
C LEU A 149 -16.81 -4.47 -1.98
N VAL A 150 -16.57 -3.32 -2.61
CA VAL A 150 -15.20 -2.77 -2.81
C VAL A 150 -14.50 -2.57 -1.46
N VAL A 151 -15.18 -1.97 -0.49
CA VAL A 151 -14.64 -1.75 0.87
C VAL A 151 -14.32 -3.07 1.57
N VAL A 152 -15.22 -4.05 1.52
CA VAL A 152 -15.00 -5.38 2.11
C VAL A 152 -13.78 -6.05 1.46
N LEU A 153 -13.62 -5.95 0.14
CA LEU A 153 -12.45 -6.48 -0.55
C LEU A 153 -11.16 -5.78 -0.11
N VAL A 154 -11.15 -4.45 0.02
CA VAL A 154 -10.01 -3.68 0.57
C VAL A 154 -9.66 -4.16 1.98
N LEU A 155 -10.66 -4.30 2.85
CA LEU A 155 -10.47 -4.74 4.23
C LEU A 155 -9.94 -6.17 4.30
N LEU A 156 -10.41 -7.06 3.42
CA LEU A 156 -9.92 -8.43 3.29
C LEU A 156 -8.43 -8.46 2.88
N VAL A 157 -8.06 -7.70 1.86
CA VAL A 157 -6.65 -7.58 1.42
C VAL A 157 -5.78 -7.07 2.56
N HIS A 158 -6.23 -6.02 3.27
CA HIS A 158 -5.52 -5.47 4.42
C HIS A 158 -5.41 -6.46 5.59
N ALA A 159 -6.46 -7.22 5.88
CA ALA A 159 -6.46 -8.21 6.94
C ALA A 159 -5.49 -9.36 6.66
N LEU A 160 -5.40 -9.80 5.40
CA LEU A 160 -4.52 -10.90 4.98
C LEU A 160 -3.04 -10.49 4.91
N HIS A 161 -2.74 -9.29 4.39
CA HIS A 161 -1.36 -8.90 4.03
C HIS A 161 -0.81 -7.70 4.81
N GLY A 162 -1.64 -6.90 5.48
CA GLY A 162 -1.26 -5.56 5.96
C GLY A 162 -0.57 -5.49 7.32
N ARG A 163 -0.63 -6.55 8.15
CA ARG A 163 -0.28 -6.44 9.59
C ARG A 163 0.88 -7.31 10.08
N ARG A 164 1.43 -8.21 9.27
CA ARG A 164 2.41 -9.20 9.74
C ARG A 164 3.62 -9.29 8.82
N PRO A 165 4.85 -9.15 9.36
CA PRO A 165 6.07 -9.45 8.62
C PRO A 165 6.01 -10.83 7.97
N HIS A 166 6.68 -10.98 6.83
CA HIS A 166 6.80 -12.28 6.19
C HIS A 166 7.82 -13.13 6.94
N HIS A 167 7.54 -14.42 7.08
CA HIS A 167 8.49 -15.36 7.66
C HIS A 167 9.64 -15.62 6.66
N PRO A 168 10.88 -15.85 7.08
CA PRO A 168 12.00 -16.12 6.17
C PRO A 168 11.73 -17.25 5.15
N SER A 169 10.97 -18.27 5.54
CA SER A 169 10.56 -19.35 4.61
C SER A 169 9.59 -18.88 3.52
N GLU A 170 8.75 -17.87 3.76
CA GLU A 170 7.87 -17.28 2.73
C GLU A 170 8.71 -16.57 1.66
N HIS A 171 9.80 -15.90 2.07
CA HIS A 171 10.76 -15.30 1.14
C HIS A 171 11.53 -16.36 0.34
N LEU A 172 11.91 -17.48 0.98
CA LEU A 172 12.54 -18.58 0.26
C LEU A 172 11.57 -19.19 -0.77
N ALA A 173 10.33 -19.47 -0.37
CA ALA A 173 9.29 -19.99 -1.26
C ALA A 173 9.06 -19.05 -2.46
N ALA A 174 9.00 -17.73 -2.21
CA ALA A 174 8.87 -16.74 -3.27
C ALA A 174 10.09 -16.73 -4.22
N ALA A 175 11.31 -16.95 -3.72
CA ALA A 175 12.48 -17.06 -4.57
C ALA A 175 12.44 -18.31 -5.48
N VAL A 176 12.05 -19.46 -4.91
CA VAL A 176 11.88 -20.71 -5.65
C VAL A 176 10.77 -20.59 -6.69
N ASP A 177 9.64 -19.97 -6.33
CA ASP A 177 8.53 -19.71 -7.25
C ASP A 177 8.96 -18.84 -8.46
N GLN A 178 9.81 -17.83 -8.25
CA GLN A 178 10.41 -17.07 -9.35
C GLN A 178 11.30 -17.95 -10.24
N ALA A 179 12.04 -18.89 -9.67
CA ALA A 179 12.88 -19.82 -10.42
C ALA A 179 12.06 -20.76 -11.33
N VAL A 180 10.82 -21.11 -10.99
CA VAL A 180 9.96 -21.94 -11.84
C VAL A 180 9.83 -21.36 -13.25
N ALA A 181 9.60 -20.06 -13.36
CA ALA A 181 9.54 -19.38 -14.66
C ALA A 181 10.91 -19.29 -15.34
N GLY A 182 11.96 -19.09 -14.54
CA GLY A 182 13.33 -18.95 -15.02
C GLY A 182 13.90 -20.23 -15.63
N VAL A 183 13.56 -21.40 -15.09
CA VAL A 183 14.06 -22.69 -15.59
C VAL A 183 13.65 -22.95 -17.03
N VAL A 184 12.48 -22.46 -17.45
CA VAL A 184 11.98 -22.66 -18.82
C VAL A 184 12.37 -21.50 -19.75
N GLY A 185 12.21 -20.25 -19.30
CA GLY A 185 12.32 -19.06 -20.15
C GLY A 185 13.47 -18.13 -19.79
N GLY A 186 14.45 -18.59 -18.99
CA GLY A 186 15.55 -17.77 -18.51
C GLY A 186 15.13 -16.62 -17.59
N PHE A 187 16.11 -15.84 -17.14
CA PHE A 187 15.89 -14.66 -16.32
C PHE A 187 16.25 -13.36 -17.02
N THR A 188 15.34 -12.41 -16.96
CA THR A 188 15.70 -11.00 -17.14
C THR A 188 16.56 -10.53 -15.96
N PRO A 189 17.44 -9.54 -16.15
CA PRO A 189 18.25 -8.97 -15.05
C PRO A 189 17.40 -8.52 -13.86
N ARG A 190 16.17 -8.05 -14.13
CA ARG A 190 15.22 -7.62 -13.11
C ARG A 190 14.65 -8.78 -12.30
N ARG A 191 14.24 -9.88 -12.97
CA ARG A 191 13.72 -11.08 -12.30
C ARG A 191 14.81 -11.77 -11.48
N ARG A 192 16.02 -11.87 -12.03
CA ARG A 192 17.20 -12.35 -11.28
C ARG A 192 17.45 -11.51 -10.03
N ALA A 193 17.43 -10.18 -10.15
CA ALA A 193 17.58 -9.28 -9.01
C ALA A 193 16.41 -9.41 -8.01
N ALA A 194 15.18 -9.62 -8.48
CA ALA A 194 14.02 -9.83 -7.61
C ALA A 194 14.13 -11.14 -6.82
N ALA A 195 14.47 -12.25 -7.48
CA ALA A 195 14.71 -13.54 -6.84
C ALA A 195 15.87 -13.46 -5.84
N GLY A 196 16.96 -12.79 -6.20
CA GLY A 196 18.10 -12.52 -5.32
C GLY A 196 17.73 -11.71 -4.07
N ARG A 197 16.87 -10.69 -4.20
CA ARG A 197 16.35 -9.93 -3.05
C ARG A 197 15.52 -10.81 -2.11
N GLN A 198 14.72 -11.74 -2.64
CA GLN A 198 13.96 -12.67 -1.80
C GLN A 198 14.88 -13.66 -1.09
N LEU A 199 15.89 -14.23 -1.78
CA LEU A 199 16.92 -15.06 -1.14
C LEU A 199 17.68 -14.34 -0.03
N HIS A 200 17.97 -13.05 -0.20
CA HIS A 200 18.61 -12.25 0.84
C HIS A 200 17.70 -12.11 2.07
N ARG A 201 16.42 -11.80 1.87
CA ARG A 201 15.42 -11.70 2.96
C ARG A 201 15.09 -13.02 3.63
N ALA A 202 15.28 -14.14 2.93
CA ALA A 202 15.12 -15.48 3.50
C ALA A 202 16.17 -15.81 4.57
N GLY A 203 17.21 -15.00 4.75
CA GLY A 203 18.17 -15.17 5.85
C GLY A 203 18.79 -16.56 5.87
N ARG A 204 18.71 -17.28 6.98
CA ARG A 204 19.26 -18.65 7.10
C ARG A 204 18.21 -19.75 6.94
N ALA A 205 17.16 -19.51 6.16
CA ALA A 205 16.14 -20.54 5.90
C ALA A 205 16.77 -21.81 5.29
N PRO A 206 16.38 -23.03 5.76
CA PRO A 206 16.82 -24.29 5.17
C PRO A 206 16.46 -24.37 3.68
N GLY A 207 17.36 -24.86 2.82
CA GLY A 207 17.14 -24.91 1.37
C GLY A 207 17.59 -23.65 0.60
N ARG A 208 18.13 -22.64 1.30
CA ARG A 208 18.59 -21.39 0.65
C ARG A 208 19.78 -21.61 -0.29
N ALA A 209 20.70 -22.50 0.04
CA ALA A 209 21.90 -22.72 -0.76
C ALA A 209 21.53 -23.36 -2.12
N GLU A 210 20.63 -24.31 -2.08
CA GLU A 210 20.05 -25.03 -3.21
C GLU A 210 19.23 -24.09 -4.10
N ALA A 211 18.35 -23.28 -3.49
CA ALA A 211 17.60 -22.27 -4.24
C ALA A 211 18.53 -21.22 -4.89
N ARG A 212 19.62 -20.83 -4.21
CA ARG A 212 20.63 -19.93 -4.79
C ARG A 212 21.38 -20.58 -5.95
N ALA A 213 21.75 -21.85 -5.84
CA ALA A 213 22.40 -22.60 -6.91
C ALA A 213 21.47 -22.72 -8.14
N LEU A 214 20.19 -23.05 -7.93
CA LEU A 214 19.18 -23.11 -8.97
C LEU A 214 19.03 -21.77 -9.69
N ILE A 215 18.83 -20.67 -8.95
CA ILE A 215 18.71 -19.32 -9.52
C ILE A 215 19.99 -18.91 -10.27
N GLY A 216 21.16 -19.32 -9.78
CA GLY A 216 22.44 -19.07 -10.43
C GLY A 216 22.62 -19.83 -11.75
N ALA A 217 22.08 -21.04 -11.86
CA ALA A 217 22.17 -21.89 -13.04
C ALA A 217 21.22 -21.49 -14.17
N VAL A 218 20.13 -20.76 -13.87
CA VAL A 218 19.19 -20.26 -14.88
C VAL A 218 19.90 -19.29 -15.84
N PRO A 219 19.80 -19.45 -17.17
CA PRO A 219 20.42 -18.54 -18.14
C PRO A 219 19.76 -17.16 -18.15
N ASP A 220 20.47 -16.15 -18.64
CA ASP A 220 19.87 -14.84 -18.88
C ASP A 220 19.04 -14.83 -20.17
N ASP A 221 17.85 -14.25 -20.11
CA ASP A 221 16.96 -14.02 -21.26
C ASP A 221 16.40 -12.59 -21.18
N PRO A 222 16.61 -11.75 -22.22
CA PRO A 222 16.09 -10.39 -22.24
C PRO A 222 14.57 -10.30 -22.46
N VAL A 223 13.92 -11.36 -22.93
CA VAL A 223 12.49 -11.34 -23.28
C VAL A 223 11.64 -11.41 -22.02
N GLU A 224 10.80 -10.39 -21.81
CA GLU A 224 9.85 -10.36 -20.70
C GLU A 224 8.41 -10.41 -21.26
N LEU A 225 7.61 -11.39 -20.81
CA LEU A 225 6.17 -11.39 -21.11
C LEU A 225 5.49 -10.12 -20.58
N PHE A 226 4.38 -9.76 -21.23
CA PHE A 226 3.58 -8.58 -20.89
C PHE A 226 3.16 -8.61 -19.41
N ASP A 227 3.62 -7.61 -18.67
CA ASP A 227 3.26 -7.38 -17.27
C ASP A 227 2.44 -6.08 -17.16
N PRO A 228 1.09 -6.17 -17.12
CA PRO A 228 0.23 -4.98 -17.06
C PRO A 228 0.40 -4.17 -15.77
N LEU A 229 0.87 -4.80 -14.68
CA LEU A 229 1.14 -4.10 -13.43
C LEU A 229 2.30 -3.10 -13.58
N ARG A 230 3.13 -3.20 -14.64
CA ARG A 230 4.18 -2.21 -14.91
C ARG A 230 3.61 -0.88 -15.41
N PHE A 231 2.49 -0.91 -16.11
CA PHE A 231 1.80 0.29 -16.59
C PHE A 231 0.86 0.85 -15.52
N VAL A 232 0.24 -0.05 -14.75
CA VAL A 232 -0.66 0.29 -13.65
C VAL A 232 -0.02 -0.19 -12.35
N ASP A 233 0.98 0.54 -11.85
CA ASP A 233 1.61 0.23 -10.56
C ASP A 233 1.03 1.15 -9.47
N PRO A 234 -0.10 0.77 -8.83
CA PRO A 234 -0.73 1.59 -7.81
C PRO A 234 0.18 1.80 -6.60
N HIS A 235 1.15 0.92 -6.35
CA HIS A 235 2.15 1.13 -5.31
C HIS A 235 3.10 2.27 -5.66
N ARG A 236 3.48 2.45 -6.93
CA ARG A 236 4.26 3.62 -7.35
C ARG A 236 3.44 4.89 -7.24
N LEU A 237 2.17 4.88 -7.64
CA LEU A 237 1.31 6.05 -7.48
C LEU A 237 1.15 6.41 -6.00
N LEU A 238 0.82 5.44 -5.15
CA LEU A 238 0.70 5.66 -3.70
C LEU A 238 2.04 6.04 -3.06
N ALA A 239 3.16 5.47 -3.50
CA ALA A 239 4.49 5.87 -3.04
C ALA A 239 4.82 7.30 -3.48
N ARG A 240 4.51 7.69 -4.72
CA ARG A 240 4.67 9.07 -5.21
C ARG A 240 3.77 10.04 -4.44
N LEU A 241 2.50 9.69 -4.21
CA LEU A 241 1.57 10.50 -3.41
C LEU A 241 2.06 10.62 -1.96
N ARG A 242 2.55 9.53 -1.35
CA ARG A 242 3.15 9.57 -0.02
C ARG A 242 4.45 10.36 0.01
N LEU A 243 5.28 10.28 -1.02
CA LEU A 243 6.52 11.05 -1.13
C LEU A 243 6.22 12.53 -1.37
N TRP A 244 5.22 12.85 -2.17
CA TRP A 244 4.73 14.21 -2.39
C TRP A 244 4.15 14.76 -1.09
N ALA A 245 3.22 14.03 -0.45
CA ALA A 245 2.67 14.39 0.85
C ALA A 245 3.78 14.56 1.88
N ARG A 246 4.80 13.70 1.87
CA ARG A 246 6.00 13.92 2.68
C ARG A 246 6.70 15.21 2.28
N ARG A 247 7.13 15.42 1.03
CA ARG A 247 7.85 16.63 0.60
C ARG A 247 7.11 17.91 0.97
N GLU A 248 5.81 17.99 0.68
CA GLU A 248 4.99 19.18 0.98
C GLU A 248 4.81 19.39 2.49
N VAL A 249 4.64 18.30 3.27
CA VAL A 249 4.53 18.38 4.73
C VAL A 249 5.90 18.57 5.41
N HIS A 250 6.99 18.15 4.78
CA HIS A 250 8.38 18.23 5.29
C HIS A 250 9.06 19.54 4.91
N GLY A 251 8.52 20.31 3.97
CA GLY A 251 8.97 21.68 3.74
C GLY A 251 8.79 22.48 5.03
N GLN A 252 9.86 23.10 5.53
CA GLN A 252 9.86 24.03 6.69
C GLN A 252 9.04 25.32 6.42
N GLY A 253 8.08 25.27 5.50
CA GLY A 253 7.26 26.39 5.08
C GLY A 253 5.91 26.44 5.78
N ARG A 254 5.20 27.55 5.53
CA ARG A 254 3.83 27.87 6.01
C ARG A 254 2.82 26.73 5.79
N ILE A 255 3.06 25.84 4.83
CA ILE A 255 2.19 24.71 4.47
C ILE A 255 2.08 23.68 5.62
N ALA A 256 3.19 23.33 6.28
CA ALA A 256 3.18 22.38 7.40
C ALA A 256 2.42 22.95 8.62
N GLN A 257 2.45 24.27 8.80
CA GLN A 257 1.69 24.97 9.84
C GLN A 257 0.20 25.08 9.49
N ALA A 258 -0.12 25.23 8.20
CA ALA A 258 -1.50 25.29 7.71
C ALA A 258 -2.19 23.92 7.63
N LEU A 259 -1.42 22.82 7.58
CA LEU A 259 -1.92 21.46 7.38
C LEU A 259 -3.06 21.06 8.33
N PRO A 260 -2.98 21.28 9.66
CA PRO A 260 -4.07 20.89 10.55
C PRO A 260 -5.33 21.72 10.30
N THR A 261 -5.17 23.02 10.01
CA THR A 261 -6.28 23.92 9.68
C THR A 261 -6.95 23.50 8.38
N ILE A 262 -6.18 23.17 7.33
CA ILE A 262 -6.70 22.66 6.06
C ILE A 262 -7.43 21.33 6.29
N THR A 263 -6.84 20.41 7.05
CA THR A 263 -7.44 19.11 7.36
C THR A 263 -8.79 19.29 8.06
N VAL A 264 -8.85 20.14 9.09
CA VAL A 264 -10.11 20.42 9.80
C VAL A 264 -11.10 21.15 8.91
N ALA A 265 -10.69 22.14 8.12
CA ALA A 265 -11.58 22.85 7.21
C ALA A 265 -12.21 21.90 6.18
N VAL A 266 -11.41 21.02 5.56
CA VAL A 266 -11.91 20.02 4.61
C VAL A 266 -12.85 19.04 5.31
N LEU A 267 -12.48 18.49 6.47
CA LEU A 267 -13.35 17.57 7.21
C LEU A 267 -14.67 18.22 7.64
N LEU A 268 -14.64 19.45 8.15
CA LEU A 268 -15.85 20.19 8.52
C LEU A 268 -16.71 20.52 7.30
N ALA A 269 -16.12 20.89 6.16
CA ALA A 269 -16.86 21.11 4.92
C ALA A 269 -17.57 19.83 4.45
N GLN A 270 -16.89 18.68 4.51
CA GLN A 270 -17.49 17.38 4.19
C GLN A 270 -18.61 17.01 5.16
N ILE A 271 -18.40 17.20 6.47
CA ILE A 271 -19.42 16.95 7.50
C ILE A 271 -20.64 17.86 7.30
N ALA A 272 -20.43 19.14 7.03
CA ALA A 272 -21.51 20.08 6.75
C ALA A 272 -22.29 19.69 5.50
N TYR A 273 -21.59 19.29 4.43
CA TYR A 273 -22.20 18.78 3.21
C TYR A 273 -23.05 17.53 3.48
N SER A 274 -22.48 16.48 4.05
CA SER A 274 -23.20 15.24 4.34
C SER A 274 -24.37 15.48 5.31
N GLY A 275 -24.16 16.30 6.35
CA GLY A 275 -25.20 16.71 7.30
C GLY A 275 -26.36 17.45 6.63
N ALA A 276 -26.09 18.36 5.71
CA ALA A 276 -27.12 19.03 4.93
C ALA A 276 -27.88 18.05 4.03
N GLN A 277 -27.18 17.13 3.35
CA GLN A 277 -27.81 16.14 2.47
C GLN A 277 -28.75 15.20 3.26
N PHE A 278 -28.31 14.66 4.39
CA PHE A 278 -29.15 13.77 5.21
C PHE A 278 -30.23 14.53 5.97
N GLY A 279 -29.89 15.66 6.58
CA GLY A 279 -30.79 16.47 7.42
C GLY A 279 -31.97 17.04 6.63
N VAL A 280 -31.71 17.69 5.49
CA VAL A 280 -32.79 18.28 4.65
C VAL A 280 -33.77 17.20 4.19
N ARG A 281 -33.28 16.01 3.83
CA ARG A 281 -34.14 14.90 3.39
C ARG A 281 -34.91 14.27 4.53
N LEU A 282 -34.33 14.19 5.72
CA LEU A 282 -35.02 13.69 6.91
C LEU A 282 -36.13 14.66 7.33
N VAL A 283 -35.84 15.96 7.40
CA VAL A 283 -36.82 17.00 7.73
C VAL A 283 -37.94 17.03 6.69
N GLY A 284 -37.61 17.06 5.39
CA GLY A 284 -38.60 17.01 4.32
C GLY A 284 -39.50 15.77 4.35
N ARG A 285 -39.04 14.67 4.98
CA ARG A 285 -39.85 13.46 5.19
C ARG A 285 -40.77 13.56 6.41
N LEU A 286 -40.36 14.29 7.45
CA LEU A 286 -41.17 14.50 8.67
C LEU A 286 -42.22 15.60 8.48
N ASP A 287 -41.86 16.66 7.75
CA ASP A 287 -42.72 17.84 7.54
C ASP A 287 -43.58 17.75 6.27
N GLY A 288 -43.24 16.86 5.34
CA GLY A 288 -44.01 16.65 4.11
C GLY A 288 -45.38 16.01 4.40
N PRO A 289 -46.42 16.26 3.57
CA PRO A 289 -47.67 15.51 3.64
C PRO A 289 -47.38 14.01 3.73
N ALA A 290 -48.11 13.27 4.57
CA ALA A 290 -47.98 11.81 4.66
C ALA A 290 -48.21 11.18 3.27
N GLY A 291 -47.14 10.95 2.50
CA GLY A 291 -47.19 10.55 1.09
C GLY A 291 -46.37 11.39 0.11
N ALA A 292 -45.91 12.59 0.48
CA ALA A 292 -44.95 13.41 -0.28
C ALA A 292 -43.50 12.88 -0.17
N VAL A 293 -43.36 11.56 -0.05
CA VAL A 293 -42.08 10.90 -0.27
C VAL A 293 -41.78 11.11 -1.75
N TRP A 294 -40.76 11.93 -2.05
CA TRP A 294 -40.18 11.99 -3.38
C TRP A 294 -39.99 10.56 -3.86
N ARG A 295 -40.61 10.17 -4.98
CA ARG A 295 -40.44 8.80 -5.51
C ARG A 295 -38.94 8.53 -5.62
N GLY A 296 -38.46 7.54 -4.87
CA GLY A 296 -37.05 7.20 -4.78
C GLY A 296 -36.25 7.82 -3.63
N ALA A 297 -36.81 8.65 -2.73
CA ALA A 297 -36.06 9.10 -1.56
C ALA A 297 -35.63 7.91 -0.68
N PRO A 298 -34.40 7.93 -0.11
CA PRO A 298 -33.96 6.92 0.85
C PRO A 298 -34.96 6.73 1.99
N GLY A 299 -35.02 5.51 2.51
CA GLY A 299 -35.80 5.20 3.70
C GLY A 299 -35.34 6.01 4.93
N PRO A 300 -36.17 6.12 5.97
CA PRO A 300 -35.79 6.85 7.18
C PRO A 300 -34.57 6.25 7.87
N ILE A 301 -34.40 4.93 7.83
CA ILE A 301 -33.29 4.22 8.47
C ILE A 301 -31.93 4.64 7.88
N PRO A 302 -31.67 4.55 6.55
CA PRO A 302 -30.44 5.07 5.94
C PRO A 302 -30.14 6.54 6.27
N LEU A 303 -31.15 7.40 6.29
CA LEU A 303 -30.97 8.83 6.60
C LEU A 303 -30.53 9.04 8.06
N VAL A 304 -31.16 8.35 9.00
CA VAL A 304 -30.80 8.42 10.43
C VAL A 304 -29.39 7.86 10.67
N LEU A 305 -29.06 6.72 10.05
CA LEU A 305 -27.73 6.11 10.19
C LEU A 305 -26.63 6.99 9.56
N GLY A 306 -26.87 7.56 8.37
CA GLY A 306 -25.94 8.50 7.74
C GLY A 306 -25.75 9.79 8.55
N LEU A 307 -26.80 10.30 9.19
CA LEU A 307 -26.69 11.45 10.09
C LEU A 307 -25.92 11.08 11.37
N ALA A 308 -26.20 9.92 11.96
CA ALA A 308 -25.51 9.44 13.16
C ALA A 308 -24.00 9.24 12.91
N SER A 309 -23.61 8.69 11.75
CA SER A 309 -22.20 8.56 11.37
C SER A 309 -21.55 9.94 11.14
N THR A 310 -22.27 10.87 10.51
CA THR A 310 -21.81 12.26 10.31
C THR A 310 -21.57 12.99 11.64
N VAL A 311 -22.48 12.84 12.61
CA VAL A 311 -22.31 13.38 13.98
C VAL A 311 -21.13 12.74 14.68
N THR A 312 -20.93 11.42 14.52
CA THR A 312 -19.76 10.73 15.06
C THR A 312 -18.46 11.30 14.48
N CYS A 313 -18.40 11.54 13.16
CA CYS A 313 -17.27 12.22 12.52
C CYS A 313 -17.04 13.62 13.09
N LEU A 314 -18.10 14.39 13.34
CA LEU A 314 -18.01 15.73 13.96
C LEU A 314 -17.40 15.68 15.36
N VAL A 315 -17.86 14.77 16.21
CA VAL A 315 -17.29 14.57 17.56
C VAL A 315 -15.82 14.21 17.48
N LEU A 316 -15.43 13.33 16.55
CA LEU A 316 -14.03 12.94 16.35
C LEU A 316 -13.16 14.10 15.85
N VAL A 317 -13.68 14.94 14.95
CA VAL A 317 -12.95 16.13 14.44
C VAL A 317 -12.79 17.18 15.52
N ILE A 318 -13.85 17.49 16.29
CA ILE A 318 -13.78 18.45 17.39
C ILE A 318 -12.82 17.94 18.48
N GLY A 319 -12.89 16.66 18.82
CA GLY A 319 -11.96 16.01 19.75
C GLY A 319 -10.51 16.11 19.27
N GLY A 320 -10.25 15.77 18.01
CA GLY A 320 -8.92 15.88 17.39
C GLY A 320 -8.39 17.31 17.37
N TRP A 321 -9.24 18.30 17.06
CA TRP A 321 -8.87 19.72 17.06
C TRP A 321 -8.50 20.23 18.46
N ARG A 322 -9.25 19.84 19.51
CA ARG A 322 -8.93 20.19 20.89
C ARG A 322 -7.61 19.55 21.34
N LEU A 323 -7.41 18.28 21.01
CA LEU A 323 -6.18 17.54 21.33
C LEU A 323 -4.96 18.09 20.61
N LEU A 324 -5.12 18.67 19.42
CA LEU A 324 -4.04 19.26 18.64
C LEU A 324 -3.24 20.34 19.39
N ARG A 325 -3.88 21.01 20.37
CA ARG A 325 -3.23 22.03 21.22
C ARG A 325 -2.26 21.45 22.25
N HIS A 326 -2.42 20.18 22.61
CA HIS A 326 -1.62 19.52 23.66
C HIS A 326 -0.75 18.40 23.10
N ASP A 327 -1.32 17.55 22.24
CA ASP A 327 -0.66 16.39 21.66
C ASP A 327 -1.07 16.27 20.19
N ARG A 328 -0.15 16.66 19.31
CA ARG A 328 -0.34 16.60 17.86
C ARG A 328 -0.56 15.17 17.38
N LEU A 329 0.13 14.18 17.94
CA LEU A 329 0.01 12.79 17.52
C LEU A 329 -1.40 12.27 17.82
N ARG A 330 -1.92 12.54 19.01
CA ARG A 330 -3.31 12.22 19.36
C ARG A 330 -4.30 12.97 18.46
N GLY A 331 -4.09 14.27 18.24
CA GLY A 331 -4.96 15.07 17.36
C GLY A 331 -5.11 14.45 15.96
N PHE A 332 -4.00 14.15 15.29
CA PHE A 332 -4.02 13.51 13.98
C PHE A 332 -4.55 12.07 14.01
N THR A 333 -4.39 11.34 15.12
CA THR A 333 -4.97 10.00 15.28
C THR A 333 -6.50 10.06 15.27
N TRP A 334 -7.08 11.08 15.90
CA TRP A 334 -8.52 11.31 15.88
C TRP A 334 -9.04 11.72 14.50
N PHE A 335 -8.29 12.56 13.76
CA PHE A 335 -8.61 12.85 12.36
C PHE A 335 -8.57 11.60 11.47
N HIS A 336 -7.56 10.75 11.66
CA HIS A 336 -7.46 9.48 10.95
C HIS A 336 -8.66 8.57 11.24
N ARG A 337 -9.06 8.45 12.51
CA ARG A 337 -10.26 7.71 12.91
C ARG A 337 -11.53 8.30 12.29
N SER A 338 -11.66 9.62 12.27
CA SER A 338 -12.81 10.30 11.65
C SER A 338 -12.90 9.99 10.15
N LEU A 339 -11.78 10.03 9.43
CA LEU A 339 -11.71 9.65 8.01
C LEU A 339 -12.11 8.20 7.77
N LEU A 340 -11.68 7.27 8.65
CA LEU A 340 -12.10 5.87 8.56
C LEU A 340 -13.59 5.71 8.80
N VAL A 341 -14.17 6.38 9.81
CA VAL A 341 -15.62 6.36 10.04
C VAL A 341 -16.37 6.95 8.85
N ASN A 342 -15.87 8.05 8.29
CA ASN A 342 -16.47 8.70 7.14
C ASN A 342 -16.52 7.76 5.93
N LEU A 343 -15.37 7.18 5.56
CA LEU A 343 -15.25 6.21 4.47
C LEU A 343 -16.12 4.96 4.69
N LEU A 344 -16.09 4.37 5.89
CA LEU A 344 -16.72 3.07 6.12
C LEU A 344 -18.24 3.15 6.36
N PHE A 345 -18.74 4.29 6.84
CA PHE A 345 -20.15 4.43 7.21
C PHE A 345 -20.84 5.54 6.44
N THR A 346 -20.38 6.79 6.58
CA THR A 346 -21.05 7.94 5.96
C THR A 346 -21.14 7.80 4.43
N ARG A 347 -20.05 7.39 3.76
CA ARG A 347 -20.04 7.23 2.31
C ARG A 347 -20.97 6.13 1.81
N VAL A 348 -21.15 5.05 2.56
CA VAL A 348 -22.08 3.97 2.20
C VAL A 348 -23.49 4.54 2.00
N PHE A 349 -23.95 5.36 2.96
CA PHE A 349 -25.26 5.99 2.88
C PHE A 349 -25.29 7.13 1.85
N GLU A 350 -24.20 7.87 1.67
CA GLU A 350 -24.13 8.95 0.69
C GLU A 350 -24.24 8.44 -0.75
N PHE A 351 -23.72 7.25 -1.06
CA PHE A 351 -23.87 6.61 -2.37
C PHE A 351 -25.33 6.27 -2.72
N ASP A 352 -26.21 6.13 -1.73
CA ASP A 352 -27.66 5.96 -1.94
C ASP A 352 -28.36 7.30 -2.26
N VAL A 353 -27.73 8.42 -1.89
CA VAL A 353 -28.30 9.77 -2.07
C VAL A 353 -27.75 10.48 -3.31
N THR A 354 -26.43 10.50 -3.49
CA THR A 354 -25.72 11.28 -4.51
C THR A 354 -24.51 10.51 -5.05
N GLN A 355 -24.72 9.69 -6.08
CA GLN A 355 -23.71 8.75 -6.61
C GLN A 355 -22.41 9.42 -7.06
N PHE A 356 -22.47 10.41 -7.96
CA PHE A 356 -21.27 11.07 -8.51
C PHE A 356 -20.50 11.89 -7.47
N VAL A 357 -21.23 12.65 -6.64
CA VAL A 357 -20.58 13.47 -5.61
C VAL A 357 -19.93 12.58 -4.57
N ALA A 358 -20.57 11.48 -4.16
CA ALA A 358 -19.98 10.50 -3.25
C ALA A 358 -18.66 9.94 -3.78
N THR A 359 -18.54 9.67 -5.09
CA THR A 359 -17.27 9.26 -5.71
C THR A 359 -16.17 10.31 -5.52
N VAL A 360 -16.46 11.58 -5.80
CA VAL A 360 -15.50 12.69 -5.60
C VAL A 360 -15.13 12.80 -4.13
N SER A 361 -16.09 12.70 -3.22
CA SER A 361 -15.85 12.79 -1.79
C SER A 361 -15.01 11.63 -1.25
N VAL A 362 -15.17 10.41 -1.78
CA VAL A 362 -14.29 9.26 -1.48
C VAL A 362 -12.85 9.54 -1.93
N LEU A 363 -12.64 10.13 -3.11
CA LEU A 363 -11.30 10.50 -3.58
C LEU A 363 -10.65 11.53 -2.64
N VAL A 364 -11.42 12.52 -2.19
CA VAL A 364 -10.95 13.51 -1.19
C VAL A 364 -10.59 12.82 0.13
N ASP A 365 -11.42 11.90 0.62
CA ASP A 365 -11.14 11.16 1.85
C ASP A 365 -9.89 10.29 1.74
N VAL A 366 -9.69 9.58 0.62
CA VAL A 366 -8.50 8.78 0.37
C VAL A 366 -7.25 9.66 0.33
N LEU A 367 -7.33 10.82 -0.33
CA LEU A 367 -6.23 11.78 -0.35
C LEU A 367 -5.92 12.31 1.06
N MET A 368 -6.95 12.68 1.82
CA MET A 368 -6.80 13.10 3.21
C MET A 368 -6.22 11.99 4.09
N LEU A 369 -6.61 10.72 3.86
CA LEU A 369 -6.05 9.58 4.58
C LEU A 369 -4.55 9.40 4.29
N VAL A 370 -4.12 9.64 3.05
CA VAL A 370 -2.69 9.64 2.68
C VAL A 370 -1.93 10.77 3.36
N VAL A 371 -2.49 11.98 3.36
CA VAL A 371 -1.87 13.18 3.96
C VAL A 371 -1.78 13.04 5.48
N VAL A 372 -2.89 12.76 6.15
CA VAL A 372 -2.96 12.54 7.61
C VAL A 372 -2.09 11.35 8.01
N GLY A 373 -2.09 10.27 7.24
CA GLY A 373 -1.24 9.10 7.49
C GLY A 373 0.25 9.39 7.34
N ALA A 374 0.65 10.24 6.38
CA ALA A 374 2.04 10.67 6.23
C ALA A 374 2.51 11.48 7.43
N GLU A 375 1.66 12.37 7.95
CA GLU A 375 1.95 13.19 9.14
C GLU A 375 2.00 12.35 10.42
N LEU A 376 1.06 11.43 10.63
CA LEU A 376 1.11 10.47 11.74
C LEU A 376 2.41 9.67 11.73
N GLY A 377 2.83 9.19 10.55
CA GLY A 377 4.10 8.47 10.43
C GLY A 377 5.31 9.35 10.78
N ARG A 378 5.25 10.66 10.52
CA ARG A 378 6.31 11.61 10.91
C ARG A 378 6.34 11.83 12.42
N LEU A 379 5.17 12.07 13.02
CA LEU A 379 5.05 12.30 14.46
C LEU A 379 5.48 11.07 15.27
N ASN A 380 5.13 9.85 14.83
CA ASN A 380 5.63 8.62 15.47
C ASN A 380 7.16 8.53 15.40
N ARG A 381 7.79 8.77 14.24
CA ARG A 381 9.26 8.73 14.13
C ARG A 381 9.96 9.75 15.03
N LEU A 382 9.35 10.91 15.24
CA LEU A 382 9.89 11.93 16.15
C LEU A 382 9.73 11.53 17.62
N ALA A 383 8.60 10.92 17.98
CA ALA A 383 8.41 10.35 19.31
C ALA A 383 9.44 9.24 19.57
N ASP A 384 9.59 8.28 18.64
CA ASP A 384 10.56 7.19 18.75
C ASP A 384 12.01 7.72 18.89
N ALA A 385 12.36 8.77 18.14
CA ALA A 385 13.70 9.38 18.21
C ALA A 385 13.93 10.13 19.54
N ALA A 386 12.91 10.81 20.07
CA ALA A 386 12.99 11.48 21.37
C ALA A 386 13.11 10.47 22.52
N GLU A 387 12.37 9.35 22.45
CA GLU A 387 12.49 8.23 23.40
C GLU A 387 13.88 7.59 23.34
N ALA A 388 14.42 7.37 22.14
CA ALA A 388 15.77 6.83 21.97
C ALA A 388 16.86 7.77 22.53
N GLN A 389 16.70 9.08 22.35
CA GLN A 389 17.63 10.07 22.92
C GLN A 389 17.54 10.12 24.45
N ALA A 390 16.33 10.12 25.01
CA ALA A 390 16.13 10.09 26.46
C ALA A 390 16.74 8.83 27.10
N ALA A 391 16.67 7.68 26.43
CA ALA A 391 17.31 6.45 26.89
C ALA A 391 18.85 6.51 26.88
N ILE A 392 19.44 7.30 25.96
CA ILE A 392 20.89 7.55 25.91
C ILE A 392 21.29 8.51 27.04
N ASP A 393 20.48 9.54 27.30
CA ASP A 393 20.75 10.55 28.33
C ASP A 393 20.55 10.00 29.76
N GLU A 394 19.74 8.94 29.94
CA GLU A 394 19.51 8.25 31.21
C GLU A 394 20.55 7.16 31.54
N GLU A 395 21.47 6.78 30.63
CA GLU A 395 22.61 5.93 31.01
C GLU A 395 23.61 6.75 31.86
N PRO A 396 23.75 6.47 33.17
CA PRO A 396 24.70 7.16 34.02
C PRO A 396 26.11 6.78 33.58
N GLY A 397 26.95 7.77 33.33
CA GLY A 397 28.26 7.61 32.71
C GLY A 397 29.06 6.41 33.21
N THR A 398 29.33 5.47 32.30
CA THR A 398 30.49 4.59 32.43
C THR A 398 31.73 5.48 32.38
N GLY A 399 32.37 5.62 33.54
CA GLY A 399 33.54 6.43 33.86
C GLY A 399 34.40 6.91 32.71
N ARG A 400 34.49 8.23 32.59
CA ARG A 400 35.69 8.89 32.06
C ARG A 400 36.85 8.50 33.00
N PRO A 401 37.91 7.81 32.56
CA PRO A 401 39.04 7.56 33.44
C PRO A 401 39.62 8.92 33.83
N ALA A 402 39.71 9.15 35.14
CA ALA A 402 40.44 10.28 35.70
C ALA A 402 41.86 10.22 35.14
N ALA A 403 42.25 11.25 34.39
CA ALA A 403 43.63 11.45 34.00
C ALA A 403 44.44 11.58 35.30
N GLY A 404 45.24 10.56 35.56
CA GLY A 404 46.20 10.54 36.64
C GLY A 404 47.18 11.70 36.49
N ASP A 405 47.34 12.38 37.61
CA ASP A 405 48.29 13.42 37.90
C ASP A 405 49.71 12.83 37.84
N GLU A 406 50.48 13.16 36.79
CA GLU A 406 51.94 13.04 36.82
C GLU A 406 52.55 14.43 36.61
N SER A 407 52.81 15.07 37.74
CA SER A 407 53.76 16.17 37.86
C SER A 407 55.19 15.60 38.00
N GLY A 408 56.14 16.12 37.23
CA GLY A 408 57.54 15.71 37.32
C GLY A 408 58.49 16.39 36.34
N SER A 409 59.05 17.53 36.77
CA SER A 409 60.30 18.20 36.33
C SER A 409 60.39 18.89 34.94
N GLY A 410 60.49 20.23 34.96
CA GLY A 410 60.96 21.09 33.84
C GLY A 410 62.47 21.37 33.91
N PRO A 411 62.97 22.57 33.53
CA PRO A 411 62.67 23.43 32.37
C PRO A 411 63.96 23.85 31.62
N GLU A 412 63.88 24.37 30.37
CA GLU A 412 64.83 25.41 29.92
C GLU A 412 64.38 26.18 28.67
N HIS A 413 64.67 27.48 28.70
CA HIS A 413 64.35 28.54 27.76
C HIS A 413 65.39 28.64 26.62
N ALA A 414 64.97 29.20 25.48
CA ALA A 414 65.53 30.42 24.86
C ALA A 414 65.66 30.40 23.33
N ALA A 415 65.19 31.51 22.76
CA ALA A 415 65.09 31.94 21.37
C ALA A 415 66.43 32.24 20.65
N ALA A 416 66.38 32.24 19.31
CA ALA A 416 66.84 33.31 18.38
C ALA A 416 66.56 32.85 16.92
N GLY A 417 65.73 33.54 16.11
CA GLY A 417 66.10 34.65 15.19
C GLY A 417 66.17 34.08 13.75
N GLY A 418 65.70 34.68 12.64
CA GLY A 418 65.05 35.95 12.28
C GLY A 418 64.88 35.98 10.73
N GLU A 419 63.95 36.82 10.24
CA GLU A 419 63.89 37.55 8.93
C GLU A 419 64.13 36.79 7.60
N SER A 420 63.48 37.02 6.44
CA SER A 420 62.77 38.12 5.75
C SER A 420 62.02 37.45 4.56
N GLY A 421 60.93 37.95 3.97
CA GLY A 421 60.76 39.21 3.25
C GLY A 421 59.53 39.11 2.33
N SER A 422 58.88 40.25 2.09
CA SER A 422 57.57 40.44 1.48
C SER A 422 57.62 40.88 0.00
N VAL A 423 56.43 41.16 -0.56
CA VAL A 423 56.10 41.94 -1.78
C VAL A 423 56.02 41.10 -3.08
N GLY A 424 55.03 41.22 -3.97
CA GLY A 424 53.88 42.10 -4.08
C GLY A 424 53.20 41.92 -5.46
N GLU A 425 52.01 42.51 -5.54
CA GLU A 425 51.04 42.65 -6.63
C GLU A 425 51.58 43.10 -8.00
N HIS A 426 50.98 42.64 -9.12
CA HIS A 426 50.65 43.51 -10.27
C HIS A 426 49.71 42.82 -11.30
N ALA A 427 48.81 43.65 -11.83
CA ALA A 427 47.74 43.38 -12.79
C ALA A 427 48.11 43.68 -14.27
N ALA A 428 47.10 43.48 -15.15
CA ALA A 428 46.92 43.92 -16.56
C ALA A 428 47.03 42.77 -17.59
N ALA A 429 46.10 42.43 -18.49
CA ALA A 429 45.00 43.09 -19.25
C ALA A 429 45.30 43.09 -20.76
N GLY A 430 44.29 42.68 -21.55
CA GLY A 430 44.09 42.92 -22.99
C GLY A 430 44.90 42.02 -23.94
N ASP A 431 44.46 41.69 -25.14
CA ASP A 431 43.18 41.79 -25.86
C ASP A 431 43.39 40.96 -27.15
N GLU A 432 42.32 40.42 -27.71
CA GLU A 432 41.98 40.37 -29.15
C GLU A 432 41.20 39.11 -29.56
N GLU A 433 40.08 39.41 -30.19
CA GLU A 433 38.94 38.57 -30.56
C GLU A 433 38.99 38.29 -32.10
N PRO A 434 37.94 37.82 -32.81
CA PRO A 434 37.95 36.70 -33.77
C PRO A 434 37.71 37.25 -35.22
N PRO A 435 36.91 36.70 -36.19
CA PRO A 435 36.15 35.44 -36.33
C PRO A 435 36.21 34.76 -37.72
N ALA A 436 35.54 33.60 -37.85
CA ALA A 436 34.85 33.24 -39.12
C ALA A 436 33.70 32.24 -38.88
N ALA A 437 32.54 32.62 -39.41
CA ALA A 437 31.29 31.87 -39.47
C ALA A 437 31.29 30.80 -40.56
N GLY A 438 30.36 29.84 -40.45
CA GLY A 438 30.01 28.92 -41.53
C GLY A 438 28.77 28.09 -41.20
N SER A 439 27.61 28.58 -41.64
CA SER A 439 26.34 27.86 -41.67
C SER A 439 26.15 27.07 -42.98
N ASN A 440 25.05 26.32 -43.01
CA ASN A 440 24.43 25.54 -44.11
C ASN A 440 24.81 24.05 -44.08
N SER A 441 23.86 23.11 -44.10
CA SER A 441 22.47 23.14 -44.56
C SER A 441 21.66 22.00 -43.93
#